data_AF-A0AAD7R961-F1
#
_entry.id   AF-A0AAD7R961-F1
#
_cell.length_a   1.000
_cell.length_b   1.000
_cell.length_c   1.000
_cell.angle_alpha   90.00
_cell.angle_beta   90.00
_cell.angle_gamma   90.00
#
_symmetry.space_group_name_H-M   'P 1'
#
loop_
_entity.id
_entity.type
_entity.pdbx_description
1 polymer ?
#
loop_
_entity_poly.entity_id
_entity_poly.type
_entity_poly.pdbx_seq_one_letter_code
_entity_poly.pdbx_strand_id
1 'polypeptide(L)'
;MAPSTLHRPLTEGNLSLSEKNRVRKPIVEKMRRDRINGSIEHLKTLLQRQLKQQQPGSKLEKADILEMAVNFLKQQVKPSADLGYRQGFSQCLEEARRYLLHTSLRLTDGVAVEHCPRTTTKSRTSAESIPKSTLVSLKQSAAMPQGIMWRPW
;
A
#
# COMPACT_ATOMS: atom_id res chain seq x y z
N MET A 1 10.90 56.88 6.56
CA MET A 1 9.75 56.51 5.71
C MET A 1 10.27 55.56 4.65
N ALA A 2 9.84 54.29 4.64
CA ALA A 2 10.26 53.29 3.66
C ALA A 2 9.40 53.41 2.38
N PRO A 3 9.95 53.26 1.16
CA PRO A 3 9.15 53.36 -0.05
C PRO A 3 8.31 52.09 -0.23
N SER A 4 7.02 52.30 -0.50
CA SER A 4 6.03 51.26 -0.78
C SER A 4 6.39 50.48 -2.05
N THR A 5 6.50 49.15 -1.94
CA THR A 5 6.68 48.24 -3.07
C THR A 5 5.41 48.20 -3.93
N LEU A 6 5.41 48.96 -5.02
CA LEU A 6 4.37 48.93 -6.03
C LEU A 6 4.54 47.65 -6.87
N HIS A 7 3.54 46.77 -6.83
CA HIS A 7 3.52 45.56 -7.66
C HIS A 7 3.29 45.97 -9.13
N ARG A 8 4.37 46.04 -9.90
CA ARG A 8 4.35 46.39 -11.33
C ARG A 8 3.73 45.23 -12.13
N PRO A 9 2.68 45.45 -12.94
CA PRO A 9 2.19 44.42 -13.87
C PRO A 9 3.25 44.22 -14.94
N LEU A 10 3.80 43.01 -15.04
CA LEU A 10 4.82 42.67 -16.03
C LEU A 10 4.11 42.45 -17.38
N THR A 11 4.28 43.39 -18.30
CA THR A 11 3.83 43.29 -19.71
C THR A 11 4.50 42.10 -20.39
N GLU A 12 3.72 41.17 -20.95
CA GLU A 12 4.14 39.87 -21.51
C GLU A 12 4.94 39.91 -22.84
N GLY A 13 5.57 41.03 -23.19
CA GLY A 13 6.35 41.15 -24.42
C GLY A 13 7.85 40.88 -24.21
N ASN A 14 8.35 39.72 -24.66
CA ASN A 14 9.78 39.37 -24.84
C ASN A 14 10.68 39.03 -23.63
N LEU A 15 10.22 38.16 -22.73
CA LEU A 15 11.14 37.48 -21.79
C LEU A 15 11.82 36.25 -22.44
N SER A 16 13.13 36.09 -22.19
CA SER A 16 13.90 34.91 -22.58
C SER A 16 13.31 33.63 -21.95
N LEU A 17 13.48 32.47 -22.59
CA LEU A 17 13.04 31.17 -22.05
C LEU A 17 13.58 30.93 -20.63
N SER A 18 14.78 31.42 -20.33
CA SER A 18 15.39 31.34 -19.00
C SER A 18 14.64 32.18 -17.95
N GLU A 19 14.21 33.39 -18.28
CA GLU A 19 13.40 34.25 -17.39
C GLU A 19 11.97 33.72 -17.23
N LYS A 20 11.37 33.21 -18.31
CA LYS A 20 10.07 32.52 -18.24
C LYS A 20 10.14 31.30 -17.31
N ASN A 21 11.24 30.55 -17.36
CA ASN A 21 11.46 29.42 -16.46
C ASN A 21 11.71 29.86 -15.00
N ARG A 22 12.41 30.98 -14.79
CA ARG A 22 12.59 31.57 -13.44
C ARG A 22 11.29 32.00 -12.78
N VAL A 23 10.29 32.42 -13.55
CA VAL A 23 8.97 32.83 -13.04
C VAL A 23 7.98 31.66 -12.97
N ARG A 24 7.99 30.74 -13.94
CA ARG A 24 7.06 29.60 -13.94
C ARG A 24 7.36 28.57 -12.84
N LYS A 25 8.65 28.29 -12.58
CA LYS A 25 9.07 27.36 -11.53
C LYS A 25 8.50 27.69 -10.14
N PRO A 26 8.60 28.94 -9.61
CA PRO A 26 8.03 29.26 -8.30
C PRO A 26 6.49 29.18 -8.28
N ILE A 27 5.82 29.46 -9.40
CA ILE A 27 4.36 29.31 -9.49
C ILE A 27 3.95 27.84 -9.39
N VAL A 28 4.61 26.95 -10.13
CA VAL A 28 4.34 25.51 -10.10
C VAL A 28 4.63 24.93 -8.70
N GLU A 29 5.72 25.34 -8.07
CA GLU A 29 6.06 24.89 -6.72
C GLU A 29 5.04 25.41 -5.68
N LYS A 30 4.56 26.65 -5.83
CA LYS A 30 3.47 27.17 -5.00
C LYS A 30 2.21 26.30 -5.16
N MET A 31 1.78 26.01 -6.39
CA MET A 31 0.63 25.13 -6.64
C MET A 31 0.83 23.73 -6.04
N ARG A 32 2.05 23.18 -6.12
CA ARG A 32 2.36 21.88 -5.51
C ARG A 32 2.23 21.93 -3.98
N ARG A 33 2.77 22.97 -3.34
CA ARG A 33 2.67 23.19 -1.89
C ARG A 33 1.23 23.38 -1.45
N ASP A 34 0.46 24.16 -2.18
CA ASP A 34 -0.97 24.39 -1.92
C ASP A 34 -1.75 23.08 -2.01
N ARG A 35 -1.48 22.25 -3.02
CA ARG A 35 -2.09 20.91 -3.15
C ARG A 35 -1.76 20.00 -1.96
N ILE A 36 -0.50 19.98 -1.53
CA ILE A 36 -0.07 19.17 -0.37
C ILE A 36 -0.76 19.66 0.91
N ASN A 37 -0.77 20.98 1.13
CA ASN A 37 -1.43 21.56 2.30
C ASN A 37 -2.94 21.26 2.31
N GLY A 38 -3.62 21.40 1.16
CA GLY A 38 -5.02 21.04 1.03
C GLY A 38 -5.28 19.55 1.33
N SER A 39 -4.40 18.67 0.88
CA SER A 39 -4.47 17.23 1.17
C SER A 39 -4.32 16.93 2.66
N ILE A 40 -3.44 17.65 3.37
CA ILE A 40 -3.24 17.49 4.81
C ILE A 40 -4.48 17.97 5.59
N GLU A 41 -5.11 19.07 5.19
CA GLU A 41 -6.37 19.53 5.82
C GLU A 41 -7.55 18.56 5.54
N HIS A 42 -7.60 17.95 4.35
CA HIS A 42 -8.56 16.89 4.09
C HIS A 42 -8.34 15.67 5.00
N LEU A 43 -7.08 15.24 5.19
CA LEU A 43 -6.75 14.15 6.12
C LEU A 43 -7.19 14.46 7.55
N LYS A 44 -6.96 15.69 8.03
CA LYS A 44 -7.40 16.16 9.35
C LYS A 44 -8.91 16.01 9.53
N THR A 45 -9.68 16.34 8.50
CA THR A 45 -11.14 16.19 8.51
C THR A 45 -11.57 14.73 8.54
N LEU A 46 -10.98 13.88 7.70
CA LEU A 46 -11.28 12.45 7.65
C LEU A 46 -10.97 11.72 8.97
N LEU A 47 -9.91 12.14 9.66
CA LEU A 47 -9.44 11.51 10.89
C LEU A 47 -9.94 12.23 12.16
N GLN A 48 -10.82 13.23 12.03
CA GLN A 48 -11.20 14.13 13.13
C GLN A 48 -11.65 13.41 14.41
N ARG A 49 -12.39 12.29 14.28
CA ARG A 49 -12.83 11.49 15.44
C ARG A 49 -11.64 10.89 16.20
N GLN A 50 -10.71 10.26 15.48
CA GLN A 50 -9.52 9.65 16.04
C GLN A 50 -8.58 10.69 16.66
N LEU A 51 -8.42 11.86 16.03
CA LEU A 51 -7.61 12.95 16.59
C LEU A 51 -8.21 13.51 17.87
N LYS A 52 -9.54 13.71 17.93
CA LYS A 52 -10.21 14.17 19.16
C LYS A 52 -10.08 13.19 20.32
N GLN A 53 -10.06 11.89 20.03
CA GLN A 53 -9.91 10.86 21.05
C GLN A 53 -8.50 10.81 21.63
N GLN A 54 -7.46 10.99 20.80
CA GLN A 54 -6.08 11.00 21.29
C GLN A 54 -5.67 12.33 21.93
N GLN A 55 -6.08 13.46 21.35
CA GLN A 55 -5.65 14.79 21.77
C GLN A 55 -6.84 15.77 21.79
N PRO A 56 -7.71 15.69 22.80
CA PRO A 56 -8.84 16.62 22.93
C PRO A 56 -8.33 18.03 23.26
N GLY A 57 -8.62 19.00 22.38
CA GLY A 57 -8.40 20.43 22.65
C GLY A 57 -7.01 20.97 22.32
N SER A 58 -6.07 20.15 21.83
CA SER A 58 -4.74 20.63 21.42
C SER A 58 -4.71 21.06 19.94
N LYS A 59 -3.80 21.99 19.62
CA LYS A 59 -3.56 22.43 18.25
C LYS A 59 -2.75 21.35 17.54
N LEU A 60 -3.41 20.63 16.65
CA LEU A 60 -2.79 19.53 15.89
C LEU A 60 -1.73 20.07 14.94
N GLU A 61 -0.50 19.56 15.08
CA GLU A 61 0.59 19.86 14.17
C GLU A 61 0.49 19.00 12.90
N LYS A 62 1.19 19.39 11.84
CA LYS A 62 1.19 18.60 10.59
C LYS A 62 1.78 17.20 10.79
N ALA A 63 2.76 17.06 11.69
CA ALA A 63 3.34 15.77 12.03
C ALA A 63 2.30 14.84 12.66
N ASP A 64 1.53 15.34 13.63
CA ASP A 64 0.47 14.57 14.32
C ASP A 64 -0.59 14.05 13.34
N ILE A 65 -1.02 14.91 12.40
CA ILE A 65 -2.02 14.53 11.39
C ILE A 65 -1.47 13.38 10.52
N LEU A 66 -0.22 13.47 10.10
CA LEU A 66 0.42 12.44 9.27
C LEU A 66 0.67 11.14 10.04
N GLU A 67 1.10 11.24 11.30
CA GLU A 67 1.30 10.08 12.17
C GLU A 67 -0.01 9.33 12.40
N MET A 68 -1.08 10.05 12.75
CA MET A 68 -2.41 9.46 12.90
C MET A 68 -2.86 8.77 11.61
N ALA A 69 -2.63 9.38 10.45
CA ALA A 69 -2.99 8.78 9.17
C ALA A 69 -2.25 7.46 8.92
N VAL A 70 -0.96 7.41 9.21
CA VAL A 70 -0.16 6.18 9.09
C VAL A 70 -0.66 5.11 10.06
N ASN A 71 -0.92 5.48 11.32
CA ASN A 71 -1.42 4.54 12.32
C ASN A 71 -2.82 4.00 11.96
N PHE A 72 -3.69 4.85 11.41
CA PHE A 72 -4.99 4.44 10.91
C PHE A 72 -4.88 3.45 9.75
N LEU A 73 -4.00 3.72 8.78
CA LEU A 73 -3.77 2.81 7.65
C LEU A 73 -3.17 1.48 8.11
N LYS A 74 -2.23 1.47 9.06
CA LYS A 74 -1.69 0.22 9.62
C LYS A 74 -2.76 -0.64 10.29
N GLN A 75 -3.74 -0.03 10.93
CA GLN A 75 -4.86 -0.74 11.56
C GLN A 75 -5.87 -1.27 10.53
N GLN A 76 -6.13 -0.50 9.47
CA GLN A 76 -7.03 -0.86 8.37
C GLN A 76 -6.45 -1.92 7.44
N VAL A 77 -5.16 -1.82 7.13
CA VAL A 77 -4.43 -2.69 6.18
C VAL A 77 -3.79 -3.87 6.92
N LYS A 78 -4.44 -4.40 7.95
CA LYS A 78 -4.16 -5.80 8.34
C LYS A 78 -4.30 -6.62 7.06
N PRO A 79 -3.30 -7.43 6.67
CA PRO A 79 -3.32 -8.09 5.37
C PRO A 79 -4.61 -8.89 5.25
N SER A 80 -5.54 -8.40 4.42
CA SER A 80 -6.81 -9.09 4.15
C SER A 80 -6.56 -10.50 3.59
N ALA A 81 -5.40 -10.68 2.94
CA ALA A 81 -4.86 -11.98 2.56
C ALA A 81 -4.74 -12.95 3.74
N ASP A 82 -4.37 -12.50 4.95
CA ASP A 82 -4.30 -13.35 6.14
C ASP A 82 -5.70 -13.81 6.59
N LEU A 83 -6.71 -12.93 6.58
CA LEU A 83 -8.06 -13.31 6.98
C LEU A 83 -8.67 -14.35 6.01
N GLY A 84 -8.55 -14.12 4.70
CA GLY A 84 -9.03 -15.06 3.68
C GLY A 84 -8.22 -16.36 3.65
N TYR A 85 -6.90 -16.29 3.80
CA TYR A 85 -6.02 -17.46 3.87
C TYR A 85 -6.33 -18.30 5.11
N ARG A 86 -6.44 -17.69 6.30
CA ARG A 86 -6.74 -18.43 7.54
C ARG A 86 -8.11 -19.07 7.48
N GLN A 87 -9.11 -18.39 6.89
CA GLN A 87 -10.42 -18.98 6.68
C GLN A 87 -10.36 -20.18 5.72
N GLY A 88 -9.75 -20.03 4.53
CA GLY A 88 -9.60 -21.13 3.57
C GLY A 88 -8.77 -22.29 4.09
N PHE A 89 -7.70 -22.01 4.83
CA PHE A 89 -6.87 -23.01 5.50
C PHE A 89 -7.68 -23.79 6.55
N SER A 90 -8.48 -23.09 7.38
CA SER A 90 -9.33 -23.74 8.38
C SER A 90 -10.38 -24.65 7.75
N GLN A 91 -11.00 -24.23 6.64
CA GLN A 91 -11.95 -25.05 5.88
C GLN A 91 -11.27 -26.29 5.29
N CYS A 92 -10.10 -26.13 4.67
CA CYS A 92 -9.34 -27.25 4.13
C CYS A 92 -8.95 -28.27 5.22
N LEU A 93 -8.51 -27.78 6.39
CA LEU A 93 -8.16 -28.63 7.52
C LEU A 93 -9.38 -29.42 8.05
N GLU A 94 -10.55 -28.77 8.14
CA GLU A 94 -11.79 -29.42 8.57
C GLU A 94 -12.25 -30.49 7.56
N GLU A 95 -12.16 -30.21 6.26
CA GLU A 95 -12.45 -31.21 5.22
C GLU A 95 -11.49 -32.41 5.27
N ALA A 96 -10.19 -32.15 5.44
CA ALA A 96 -9.19 -33.21 5.59
C ALA A 96 -9.48 -34.08 6.83
N ARG A 97 -9.82 -33.44 7.96
CA ARG A 97 -10.23 -34.14 9.18
C ARG A 97 -11.47 -35.00 8.96
N ARG A 98 -12.51 -34.47 8.31
CA ARG A 98 -13.75 -35.21 8.01
C ARG A 98 -13.48 -36.42 7.12
N TYR A 99 -12.63 -36.25 6.10
CA TYR A 99 -12.24 -37.34 5.21
C TYR A 99 -11.50 -38.46 5.96
N LEU A 100 -10.55 -38.10 6.83
CA LEU A 100 -9.80 -39.06 7.64
C LEU A 100 -10.69 -39.81 8.65
N LEU A 101 -11.65 -39.12 9.28
CA LEU A 101 -12.62 -39.75 10.17
C LEU A 101 -13.55 -40.71 9.41
N HIS A 102 -14.09 -40.27 8.27
CA HIS A 102 -14.94 -41.10 7.43
C HIS A 102 -14.19 -42.34 6.90
N THR A 103 -12.93 -42.19 6.48
CA THR A 103 -12.11 -43.34 6.06
C THR A 103 -11.75 -44.25 7.23
N SER A 104 -11.42 -43.72 8.42
CA SER A 104 -11.15 -44.56 9.59
C SER A 104 -12.36 -45.44 9.97
N LEU A 105 -13.57 -44.90 9.87
CA LEU A 105 -14.82 -45.64 10.13
C LEU A 105 -15.11 -46.68 9.04
N ARG A 106 -14.71 -46.44 7.79
CA ARG A 106 -14.87 -47.40 6.68
C ARG A 106 -13.85 -48.53 6.73
N LEU A 107 -12.67 -48.28 7.28
CA LEU A 107 -11.62 -49.30 7.47
C LEU A 107 -11.96 -50.27 8.61
N THR A 108 -12.71 -49.82 9.63
CA THR A 108 -13.23 -50.71 10.69
C THR A 108 -14.37 -51.62 10.21
N ASP A 109 -15.05 -51.25 9.12
CA ASP A 109 -16.17 -52.00 8.52
C ASP A 109 -15.76 -52.87 7.30
N GLY A 110 -14.47 -53.03 7.02
CA GLY A 110 -14.00 -54.04 6.06
C GLY A 110 -14.27 -53.77 4.57
N VAL A 111 -14.53 -52.52 4.16
CA VAL A 111 -14.68 -52.17 2.73
C VAL A 111 -13.55 -51.24 2.30
N ALA A 112 -12.67 -51.74 1.42
CA ALA A 112 -11.62 -50.97 0.79
C ALA A 112 -12.23 -49.87 -0.10
N VAL A 113 -12.12 -48.61 0.31
CA VAL A 113 -12.59 -47.46 -0.48
C VAL A 113 -11.51 -47.08 -1.49
N GLU A 114 -11.61 -47.62 -2.71
CA GLU A 114 -10.96 -47.04 -3.89
C GLU A 114 -11.74 -45.81 -4.35
N HIS A 115 -11.48 -44.65 -3.72
CA HIS A 115 -11.65 -43.37 -4.41
C HIS A 115 -10.84 -42.26 -3.73
N CYS A 116 -9.63 -42.09 -4.22
CA CYS A 116 -8.99 -40.79 -4.27
C CYS A 116 -8.79 -40.48 -5.76
N PRO A 117 -9.36 -39.41 -6.34
CA PRO A 117 -8.92 -38.97 -7.65
C PRO A 117 -7.49 -38.48 -7.47
N ARG A 118 -6.56 -39.37 -7.82
CA ARG A 118 -5.14 -39.08 -7.95
C ARG A 118 -5.02 -37.93 -8.95
N THR A 119 -4.75 -36.71 -8.47
CA THR A 119 -4.23 -35.68 -9.35
C THR A 119 -2.84 -36.12 -9.75
N THR A 120 -2.75 -36.65 -10.96
CA THR A 120 -1.52 -37.11 -11.57
C THR A 120 -0.65 -35.90 -11.90
N THR A 121 0.17 -35.46 -10.94
CA THR A 121 1.43 -34.79 -11.30
C THR A 121 2.49 -35.86 -11.46
N LYS A 122 2.77 -36.21 -12.72
CA LYS A 122 3.86 -37.11 -13.10
C LYS A 122 5.18 -36.50 -12.61
N SER A 123 5.91 -37.30 -11.84
CA SER A 123 7.19 -36.99 -11.21
C SER A 123 8.34 -36.93 -12.22
N ARG A 124 9.31 -36.05 -11.95
CA ARG A 124 10.72 -36.30 -12.32
C ARG A 124 11.65 -35.90 -11.18
N THR A 125 12.10 -36.95 -10.49
CA THR A 125 13.37 -37.18 -9.77
C THR A 125 14.22 -36.01 -9.26
N SER A 126 14.51 -36.12 -7.97
CA SER A 126 15.78 -35.90 -7.28
C SER A 126 16.12 -34.50 -6.76
N ALA A 127 16.42 -34.52 -5.46
CA ALA A 127 17.24 -33.60 -4.68
C ALA A 127 16.77 -32.15 -4.50
N GLU A 128 16.58 -31.83 -3.22
CA GLU A 128 16.95 -30.57 -2.60
C GLU A 128 16.06 -29.34 -2.78
N SER A 129 15.89 -28.66 -1.64
CA SER A 129 15.58 -27.24 -1.48
C SER A 129 14.14 -26.77 -1.73
N ILE A 130 13.52 -26.37 -0.63
CA ILE A 130 12.53 -25.30 -0.44
C ILE A 130 12.35 -24.42 -1.69
N PRO A 131 11.18 -24.38 -2.34
CA PRO A 131 10.98 -23.48 -3.47
C PRO A 131 10.69 -22.06 -2.96
N LYS A 132 11.72 -21.21 -3.04
CA LYS A 132 11.54 -19.76 -3.18
C LYS A 132 10.76 -19.52 -4.47
N SER A 133 9.63 -18.83 -4.38
CA SER A 133 8.80 -18.47 -5.52
C SER A 133 9.58 -17.60 -6.52
N THR A 134 9.96 -18.17 -7.66
CA THR A 134 10.50 -17.41 -8.80
C THR A 134 9.34 -16.72 -9.51
N LEU A 135 9.32 -15.40 -9.38
CA LEU A 135 8.45 -14.50 -10.12
C LEU A 135 8.66 -14.69 -11.63
N VAL A 136 7.56 -14.90 -12.37
CA VAL A 136 7.55 -14.78 -13.82
C VAL A 136 7.88 -13.33 -14.17
N SER A 137 9.00 -13.15 -14.87
CA SER A 137 9.50 -11.86 -15.34
C SER A 137 8.55 -11.30 -16.41
N LEU A 138 7.56 -10.52 -15.96
CA LEU A 138 6.91 -9.55 -16.82
C LEU A 138 7.95 -8.44 -17.05
N LYS A 139 8.34 -8.26 -18.32
CA LYS A 139 9.24 -7.20 -18.76
C LYS A 139 8.56 -5.84 -18.57
N GLN A 140 8.53 -5.37 -17.33
CA GLN A 140 8.29 -3.97 -16.96
C GLN A 140 9.65 -3.38 -16.64
N SER A 141 10.28 -2.82 -17.67
CA SER A 141 11.38 -1.90 -17.49
C SER A 141 10.85 -0.62 -16.85
N ALA A 142 10.88 -0.58 -15.53
CA ALA A 142 11.21 0.60 -14.74
C ALA A 142 11.39 0.13 -13.30
N ALA A 143 12.59 -0.35 -12.99
CA ALA A 143 13.03 -0.47 -11.61
C ALA A 143 12.77 0.89 -10.93
N MET A 144 11.87 0.93 -9.95
CA MET A 144 11.79 2.05 -9.03
C MET A 144 13.12 2.05 -8.28
N PRO A 145 13.95 3.11 -8.40
CA PRO A 145 15.23 3.15 -7.72
C PRO A 145 14.98 3.03 -6.22
N GLN A 146 15.54 1.98 -5.60
CA GLN A 146 15.79 1.98 -4.17
C GLN A 146 16.67 3.20 -3.89
N GLY A 147 16.10 4.17 -3.18
CA GLY A 147 16.68 5.50 -3.06
C GLY A 147 16.20 6.47 -4.13
N ILE A 148 14.87 6.69 -4.22
CA ILE A 148 14.39 8.03 -4.53
C ILE A 148 14.84 8.90 -3.35
N MET A 149 16.11 9.30 -3.39
CA MET A 149 16.63 10.42 -2.63
C MET A 149 15.63 11.52 -2.91
N TRP A 150 14.89 11.90 -1.88
CA TRP A 150 14.00 13.05 -1.92
C TRP A 150 14.79 14.15 -2.62
N ARG A 151 14.47 14.42 -3.88
CA ARG A 151 15.12 15.50 -4.61
C ARG A 151 14.46 16.75 -4.07
N PRO A 152 15.20 17.63 -3.39
CA PRO A 152 14.66 18.93 -3.04
C PRO A 152 14.32 19.60 -4.38
N TRP A 153 13.14 20.21 -4.43
CA TRP A 153 12.75 21.08 -5.53
C TRP A 153 13.62 22.33 -5.51
#